data_AF-E5X459-F1
#
_entry.id   AF-E5X459-F1
#
_cell.length_a   1.000
_cell.length_b   1.000
_cell.length_c   1.000
_cell.angle_alpha   90.00
_cell.angle_beta   90.00
_cell.angle_gamma   90.00
#
_symmetry.space_group_name_H-M   'P 1'
#
loop_
_entity.id
_entity.type
_entity.pdbx_description
1 polymer ?
#
loop_
_entity_poly.entity_id
_entity_poly.type
_entity_poly.pdbx_seq_one_letter_code
_entity_poly.pdbx_strand_id
1 'polypeptide(L)'
;MKKRINIKSIGYALMMLTMLLGFSACNNEDDVMEIFNDKTWKLSRITTEKGKEQFYQGLWSNEAEEKASRELLKITENFTLNFNCADVNGEVTGTVSAHAVKANISDAILKIDGKEHTISISGKAYGSESDKLAKVFISGLFNVFKYEGDVHNLTLYFKDGNTTKVMGFTAR
;
A
#
# COMPACT_ATOMS: atom_id res chain seq x y z
N MET A 1 -2.46 50.31 -43.29
CA MET A 1 -3.36 50.31 -42.12
C MET A 1 -2.67 49.56 -40.98
N LYS A 2 -2.23 50.24 -39.91
CA LYS A 2 -1.58 49.59 -38.75
C LYS A 2 -2.66 49.07 -37.80
N LYS A 3 -2.82 47.75 -37.71
CA LYS A 3 -3.72 47.09 -36.75
C LYS A 3 -3.21 47.39 -35.32
N ARG A 4 -3.98 48.15 -34.55
CA ARG A 4 -3.71 48.36 -33.12
C ARG A 4 -4.08 47.08 -32.37
N ILE A 5 -3.07 46.36 -31.92
CA ILE A 5 -3.24 45.19 -31.08
C ILE A 5 -3.68 45.67 -29.69
N ASN A 6 -4.84 45.20 -29.22
CA ASN A 6 -5.40 45.60 -27.93
C ASN A 6 -4.71 44.83 -26.80
N ILE A 7 -3.73 45.47 -26.17
CA ILE A 7 -2.86 44.93 -25.11
C ILE A 7 -3.67 44.34 -23.94
N LYS A 8 -4.86 44.89 -23.65
CA LYS A 8 -5.74 44.34 -22.59
C LYS A 8 -6.23 42.93 -22.93
N SER A 9 -6.53 42.67 -24.21
CA SER A 9 -7.00 41.34 -24.66
C SER A 9 -5.89 40.28 -24.64
N ILE A 10 -4.64 40.69 -24.82
CA ILE A 10 -3.46 39.80 -24.69
C ILE A 10 -3.22 39.46 -23.23
N GLY A 11 -3.35 40.44 -22.33
CA GLY A 11 -3.21 40.22 -20.89
C GLY A 11 -4.20 39.17 -20.36
N TYR A 12 -5.48 39.27 -20.75
CA TYR A 12 -6.49 38.27 -20.38
C TYR A 12 -6.22 36.89 -21.00
N ALA A 13 -5.75 36.84 -22.26
CA ALA A 13 -5.39 35.57 -22.90
C ALA A 13 -4.17 34.90 -22.23
N LEU A 14 -3.16 35.68 -21.83
CA LEU A 14 -2.00 35.18 -21.08
C LEU A 14 -2.38 34.69 -19.68
N MET A 15 -3.27 35.41 -18.99
CA MET A 15 -3.69 35.06 -17.62
C MET A 15 -4.54 33.78 -17.59
N MET A 16 -5.40 33.57 -18.59
CA MET A 16 -6.15 32.33 -18.79
C MET A 16 -5.23 31.16 -19.17
N LEU A 17 -4.17 31.40 -19.94
CA LEU A 17 -3.16 30.39 -20.27
C LEU A 17 -2.34 29.98 -19.04
N THR A 18 -2.00 30.91 -18.15
CA THR A 18 -1.32 30.60 -16.88
C THR A 18 -2.21 29.87 -15.88
N MET A 19 -3.53 30.09 -15.91
CA MET A 19 -4.50 29.28 -15.13
C MET A 19 -4.67 27.87 -15.70
N LEU A 20 -4.58 27.69 -17.03
CA LEU A 20 -4.62 26.37 -17.66
C LEU A 20 -3.37 25.53 -17.34
N LEU A 21 -2.22 26.17 -17.16
CA LEU A 21 -0.95 25.49 -16.80
C LEU A 21 -0.82 25.22 -15.29
N GLY A 22 -1.80 25.65 -14.48
CA GLY A 22 -1.82 25.45 -13.03
C GLY A 22 -2.39 24.10 -12.57
N PHE A 23 -2.91 23.28 -13.48
CA PHE A 23 -3.13 21.86 -13.22
C PHE A 23 -1.84 21.12 -13.51
N SER A 24 -0.81 21.36 -12.70
CA SER A 24 0.22 20.34 -12.48
C SER A 24 -0.54 19.10 -12.02
N ALA A 25 -0.67 18.12 -12.91
CA ALA A 25 -1.11 16.79 -12.55
C ALA A 25 -0.32 16.39 -11.30
N CYS A 26 -1.00 16.04 -10.20
CA CYS A 26 -0.33 15.32 -9.13
C CYS A 26 0.42 14.16 -9.79
N ASN A 27 1.72 14.07 -9.57
CA ASN A 27 2.52 12.99 -10.11
C ASN A 27 2.25 11.78 -9.22
N ASN A 28 1.16 11.07 -9.49
CA ASN A 28 0.69 9.93 -8.70
C ASN A 28 1.81 8.89 -8.50
N GLU A 29 2.72 8.77 -9.46
CA GLU A 29 3.88 7.90 -9.41
C GLU A 29 4.89 8.31 -8.32
N ASP A 30 5.12 9.62 -8.11
CA ASP A 30 5.99 10.11 -7.03
C ASP A 30 5.38 9.79 -5.65
N ASP A 31 4.05 9.96 -5.52
CA ASP A 31 3.33 9.62 -4.29
C ASP A 31 3.45 8.11 -3.97
N VAL A 32 3.42 7.25 -4.99
CA VAL A 32 3.65 5.80 -4.81
C VAL A 32 5.07 5.54 -4.31
N MET A 33 6.08 6.13 -4.93
CA MET A 33 7.46 5.91 -4.52
C MET A 33 7.70 6.38 -3.08
N GLU A 34 7.13 7.51 -2.69
CA GLU A 34 7.22 8.05 -1.33
C GLU A 34 6.49 7.18 -0.31
N ILE A 35 5.31 6.65 -0.64
CA ILE A 35 4.61 5.72 0.24
C ILE A 35 5.45 4.45 0.39
N PHE A 36 5.73 3.74 -0.70
CA PHE A 36 6.17 2.34 -0.60
C PHE A 36 7.66 2.15 -0.30
N ASN A 37 8.56 3.00 -0.84
CA ASN A 37 9.99 2.69 -0.89
C ASN A 37 10.77 3.12 0.37
N ASP A 38 11.96 2.54 0.56
CA ASP A 38 12.93 2.87 1.63
C ASP A 38 12.39 2.81 3.07
N LYS A 39 11.38 1.97 3.31
CA LYS A 39 10.72 1.82 4.61
C LYS A 39 10.53 0.36 4.97
N THR A 40 10.50 0.10 6.28
CA THR A 40 9.99 -1.16 6.82
C THR A 40 8.60 -0.95 7.38
N TRP A 41 7.60 -1.52 6.72
CA TRP A 41 6.22 -1.47 7.13
C TRP A 41 5.94 -2.54 8.18
N LYS A 42 5.52 -2.12 9.37
CA LYS A 42 5.15 -3.03 10.47
C LYS A 42 3.64 -3.18 10.54
N LEU A 43 3.15 -4.42 10.59
CA LEU A 43 1.73 -4.71 10.75
C LEU A 43 1.17 -4.09 12.04
N SER A 44 0.05 -3.38 11.94
CA SER A 44 -0.65 -2.75 13.06
C SER A 44 -2.07 -3.30 13.27
N ARG A 45 -2.74 -3.78 12.21
CA ARG A 45 -4.11 -4.31 12.25
C ARG A 45 -4.41 -5.25 11.08
N ILE A 46 -5.31 -6.21 11.29
CA ILE A 46 -5.97 -6.97 10.20
C ILE A 46 -7.46 -7.06 10.52
N THR A 47 -8.28 -6.28 9.84
CA THR A 47 -9.67 -6.06 10.24
C THR A 47 -10.64 -6.08 9.06
N THR A 48 -11.94 -5.97 9.33
CA THR A 48 -12.96 -5.84 8.28
C THR A 48 -12.79 -4.51 7.52
N GLU A 49 -13.28 -4.42 6.28
CA GLU A 49 -13.06 -3.24 5.42
C GLU A 49 -13.37 -1.89 6.10
N LYS A 50 -14.41 -1.85 6.94
CA LYS A 50 -14.85 -0.67 7.70
C LYS A 50 -14.72 -0.84 9.22
N GLY A 51 -13.99 -1.87 9.65
CA GLY A 51 -13.78 -2.23 11.04
C GLY A 51 -12.95 -1.19 11.78
N LYS A 52 -13.30 -0.94 13.04
CA LYS A 52 -12.53 -0.07 13.95
C LYS A 52 -11.67 -0.88 14.91
N GLU A 53 -11.98 -2.15 15.06
CA GLU A 53 -11.22 -3.13 15.81
C GLU A 53 -9.85 -3.38 15.16
N GLN A 54 -8.84 -3.63 15.98
CA GLN A 54 -7.49 -3.95 15.50
C GLN A 54 -7.47 -5.27 14.72
N PHE A 55 -8.23 -6.25 15.18
CA PHE A 55 -8.34 -7.56 14.55
C PHE A 55 -9.79 -7.98 14.42
N TYR A 56 -10.18 -8.48 13.24
CA TYR A 56 -11.56 -8.91 13.01
C TYR A 56 -11.94 -10.09 13.92
N GLN A 57 -13.22 -10.17 14.26
CA GLN A 57 -13.75 -11.27 15.08
C GLN A 57 -13.61 -12.62 14.36
N GLY A 58 -13.11 -13.63 15.07
CA GLY A 58 -12.94 -14.99 14.55
C GLY A 58 -11.59 -15.27 13.90
N LEU A 59 -10.64 -14.32 13.95
CA LEU A 59 -9.24 -14.58 13.56
C LEU A 59 -8.62 -15.69 14.43
N TRP A 60 -8.92 -15.67 15.73
CA TRP A 60 -8.56 -16.70 16.69
C TRP A 60 -9.79 -17.45 17.20
N SER A 61 -9.58 -18.67 17.68
CA SER A 61 -10.63 -19.50 18.27
C SER A 61 -10.74 -19.33 19.79
N ASN A 62 -9.70 -18.80 20.44
CA ASN A 62 -9.67 -18.54 21.88
C ASN A 62 -8.63 -17.46 22.23
N GLU A 63 -8.70 -16.97 23.46
CA GLU A 63 -7.83 -15.90 23.97
C GLU A 63 -6.35 -16.32 24.08
N ALA A 64 -6.06 -17.61 24.32
CA ALA A 64 -4.68 -18.08 24.42
C ALA A 64 -3.95 -17.99 23.08
N GLU A 65 -4.63 -18.34 21.98
CA GLU A 65 -4.11 -18.15 20.62
C GLU A 65 -3.90 -16.67 20.30
N GLU A 66 -4.86 -15.81 20.65
CA GLU A 66 -4.73 -14.36 20.44
C GLU A 66 -3.53 -13.78 21.19
N LYS A 67 -3.38 -14.14 22.47
CA LYS A 67 -2.27 -13.69 23.30
C LYS A 67 -0.92 -14.13 22.71
N ALA A 68 -0.82 -15.39 22.27
CA ALA A 68 0.39 -15.89 21.62
C ALA A 68 0.75 -15.10 20.35
N SER A 69 -0.22 -14.86 19.46
CA SER A 69 0.00 -14.05 18.25
C SER A 69 0.40 -12.62 18.58
N ARG A 70 -0.18 -12.01 19.63
CA ARG A 70 0.17 -10.65 20.07
C ARG A 70 1.59 -10.55 20.61
N GLU A 71 2.08 -11.55 21.35
CA GLU A 71 3.50 -11.58 21.76
C GLU A 71 4.42 -11.70 20.54
N LEU A 72 4.07 -12.55 19.56
CA LEU A 72 4.81 -12.64 18.31
C LEU A 72 4.78 -11.34 17.50
N LEU A 73 3.68 -10.57 17.57
CA LEU A 73 3.56 -9.28 16.88
C LEU A 73 4.46 -8.20 17.51
N LYS A 74 4.72 -8.25 18.82
CA LYS A 74 5.63 -7.29 19.49
C LYS A 74 7.07 -7.42 19.05
N ILE A 75 7.48 -8.62 18.63
CA ILE A 75 8.82 -8.90 18.12
C ILE A 75 9.08 -8.03 16.87
N THR A 76 10.21 -7.33 16.86
CA THR A 76 10.52 -6.26 15.90
C THR A 76 10.55 -6.78 14.47
N GLU A 77 11.24 -7.90 14.25
CA GLU A 77 11.47 -8.51 12.96
C GLU A 77 10.26 -9.25 12.38
N ASN A 78 9.24 -9.56 13.19
CA ASN A 78 8.05 -10.27 12.72
C ASN A 78 7.05 -9.35 12.03
N PHE A 79 6.17 -9.89 11.19
CA PHE A 79 5.09 -9.16 10.51
C PHE A 79 5.56 -7.85 9.84
N THR A 80 6.68 -7.93 9.15
CA THR A 80 7.27 -6.81 8.41
C THR A 80 7.01 -6.98 6.91
N LEU A 81 6.97 -5.85 6.23
CA LEU A 81 6.74 -5.75 4.80
C LEU A 81 7.66 -4.65 4.24
N ASN A 82 8.36 -4.97 3.16
CA ASN A 82 9.30 -4.08 2.50
C ASN A 82 9.03 -4.11 1.00
N PHE A 83 9.02 -2.93 0.40
CA PHE A 83 8.87 -2.77 -1.04
C PHE A 83 10.18 -2.24 -1.59
N ASN A 84 10.59 -2.80 -2.72
CA ASN A 84 11.66 -2.26 -3.54
C ASN A 84 11.05 -1.87 -4.88
N CYS A 85 10.63 -0.62 -4.98
CA CYS A 85 9.94 -0.08 -6.15
C CYS A 85 10.94 0.53 -7.14
N ALA A 86 10.60 0.43 -8.41
CA ALA A 86 11.26 1.10 -9.52
C ALA A 86 10.18 1.65 -10.48
N ASP A 87 10.30 2.91 -10.84
CA ASP A 87 9.53 3.47 -11.95
C ASP A 87 10.15 3.01 -13.27
N VAL A 88 9.35 2.30 -14.06
CA VAL A 88 9.72 1.87 -15.41
C VAL A 88 8.67 2.41 -16.38
N ASN A 89 9.01 3.50 -17.07
CA ASN A 89 8.16 4.13 -18.09
C ASN A 89 6.77 4.58 -17.58
N GLY A 90 6.67 5.07 -16.34
CA GLY A 90 5.40 5.54 -15.76
C GLY A 90 4.53 4.43 -15.18
N GLU A 91 5.06 3.21 -15.05
CA GLU A 91 4.48 2.13 -14.26
C GLU A 91 5.40 1.82 -13.08
N VAL A 92 4.88 1.89 -11.86
CA VAL A 92 5.64 1.51 -10.66
C VAL A 92 5.61 -0.01 -10.53
N THR A 93 6.75 -0.62 -10.82
CA THR A 93 6.97 -2.06 -10.68
C THR A 93 8.00 -2.31 -9.60
N GLY A 94 8.19 -3.55 -9.16
CA GLY A 94 9.22 -3.83 -8.17
C GLY A 94 9.12 -5.21 -7.57
N THR A 95 9.73 -5.33 -6.39
CA THR A 95 9.62 -6.54 -5.59
C THR A 95 9.06 -6.26 -4.19
N VAL A 96 8.40 -7.26 -3.63
CA VAL A 96 7.96 -7.28 -2.23
C VAL A 96 8.71 -8.36 -1.48
N SER A 97 9.21 -7.99 -0.32
CA SER A 97 9.68 -8.94 0.69
C SER A 97 8.87 -8.77 1.97
N ALA A 98 8.50 -9.88 2.60
CA ALA A 98 7.76 -9.86 3.84
C ALA A 98 8.22 -10.98 4.77
N HIS A 99 8.24 -10.72 6.07
CA HIS A 99 8.52 -11.73 7.07
C HIS A 99 7.34 -11.82 8.03
N ALA A 100 6.80 -13.02 8.20
CA ALA A 100 5.75 -13.28 9.17
C ALA A 100 6.37 -13.65 10.53
N VAL A 101 6.49 -14.95 10.85
CA VAL A 101 7.18 -15.44 12.05
C VAL A 101 8.21 -16.52 11.68
N LYS A 102 7.83 -17.44 10.81
CA LYS A 102 8.68 -18.51 10.25
C LYS A 102 8.67 -18.53 8.72
N ALA A 103 7.63 -17.97 8.11
CA ALA A 103 7.50 -17.86 6.68
C ALA A 103 8.00 -16.50 6.16
N ASN A 104 8.58 -16.55 4.97
CA ASN A 104 9.09 -15.39 4.26
C ASN A 104 8.48 -15.33 2.85
N ILE A 105 8.23 -14.12 2.38
CA ILE A 105 8.06 -13.79 0.98
C ILE A 105 9.34 -13.09 0.57
N SER A 106 10.01 -13.59 -0.48
CA SER A 106 11.27 -13.04 -0.96
C SER A 106 11.11 -12.66 -2.42
N ASP A 107 11.32 -11.39 -2.71
CA ASP A 107 11.27 -10.80 -4.04
C ASP A 107 10.04 -11.21 -4.88
N ALA A 108 8.85 -11.19 -4.26
CA ALA A 108 7.61 -11.39 -4.99
C ALA A 108 7.37 -10.23 -5.97
N ILE A 109 6.81 -10.53 -7.13
CA ILE A 109 6.55 -9.53 -8.17
C ILE A 109 5.49 -8.55 -7.67
N LEU A 110 5.83 -7.27 -7.71
CA LEU A 110 4.96 -6.16 -7.37
C LEU A 110 4.48 -5.45 -8.63
N LYS A 111 3.19 -5.13 -8.68
CA LYS A 111 2.64 -4.11 -9.59
C LYS A 111 1.79 -3.14 -8.81
N ILE A 112 2.00 -1.84 -9.02
CA ILE A 112 1.24 -0.77 -8.40
C ILE A 112 0.79 0.22 -9.48
N ASP A 113 -0.47 0.60 -9.42
CA ASP A 113 -1.02 1.73 -10.17
C ASP A 113 -1.32 2.88 -9.20
N GLY A 114 -0.58 3.98 -9.33
CA GLY A 114 -0.73 5.20 -8.51
C GLY A 114 -2.02 5.97 -8.79
N LYS A 115 -2.60 5.82 -9.99
CA LYS A 115 -3.78 6.54 -10.43
C LYS A 115 -5.07 5.83 -9.99
N GLU A 116 -5.11 4.52 -10.19
CA GLU A 116 -6.26 3.69 -9.82
C GLU A 116 -6.16 3.15 -8.38
N HIS A 117 -5.04 3.43 -7.69
CA HIS A 117 -4.74 2.92 -6.34
C HIS A 117 -4.81 1.39 -6.23
N THR A 118 -4.40 0.70 -7.29
CA THR A 118 -4.38 -0.77 -7.33
C THR A 118 -3.01 -1.33 -7.00
N ILE A 119 -2.99 -2.50 -6.39
CA ILE A 119 -1.75 -3.21 -6.05
C ILE A 119 -1.97 -4.71 -6.26
N SER A 120 -0.96 -5.39 -6.76
CA SER A 120 -0.93 -6.86 -6.80
C SER A 120 0.45 -7.38 -6.42
N ILE A 121 0.45 -8.49 -5.68
CA ILE A 121 1.66 -9.19 -5.25
C ILE A 121 1.54 -10.63 -5.74
N SER A 122 2.47 -11.04 -6.61
CA SER A 122 2.49 -12.38 -7.20
C SER A 122 3.78 -13.09 -6.87
N GLY A 123 3.68 -14.30 -6.31
CA GLY A 123 4.85 -15.08 -5.91
C GLY A 123 4.46 -16.27 -5.06
N LYS A 124 5.37 -16.67 -4.17
CA LYS A 124 5.14 -17.74 -3.19
C LYS A 124 5.84 -17.42 -1.89
N ALA A 125 5.28 -17.91 -0.79
CA ALA A 125 5.94 -17.91 0.50
C ALA A 125 6.85 -19.15 0.64
N TYR A 126 7.89 -19.00 1.45
CA TYR A 126 8.83 -20.04 1.85
C TYR A 126 8.74 -20.24 3.36
N GLY A 127 8.71 -21.49 3.81
CA GLY A 127 8.45 -21.83 5.21
C GLY A 127 6.96 -22.07 5.47
N SER A 128 6.65 -22.52 6.69
CA SER A 128 5.28 -22.87 7.09
C SER A 128 4.95 -22.24 8.44
N GLU A 129 3.76 -21.65 8.51
CA GLU A 129 3.26 -21.00 9.71
C GLU A 129 2.35 -21.91 10.53
N SER A 130 2.49 -21.84 11.85
CA SER A 130 1.52 -22.42 12.80
C SER A 130 0.57 -21.38 13.36
N ASP A 131 1.06 -20.14 13.53
CA ASP A 131 0.31 -19.02 14.09
C ASP A 131 -0.81 -18.55 13.13
N LYS A 132 -2.01 -18.28 13.67
CA LYS A 132 -3.17 -17.89 12.85
C LYS A 132 -3.01 -16.51 12.22
N LEU A 133 -2.44 -15.55 12.96
CA LEU A 133 -2.19 -14.21 12.44
C LEU A 133 -1.14 -14.27 11.32
N ALA A 134 -0.07 -15.05 11.50
CA ALA A 134 0.98 -15.25 10.51
C ALA A 134 0.45 -15.88 9.21
N LYS A 135 -0.43 -16.88 9.31
CA LYS A 135 -1.10 -17.47 8.14
C LYS A 135 -1.93 -16.45 7.36
N VAL A 136 -2.76 -15.69 8.07
CA VAL A 136 -3.63 -14.66 7.46
C VAL A 136 -2.82 -13.53 6.86
N PHE A 137 -1.72 -13.14 7.51
CA PHE A 137 -0.80 -12.13 6.99
C PHE A 137 -0.22 -12.55 5.63
N ILE A 138 0.36 -13.75 5.53
CA ILE A 138 0.94 -14.25 4.28
C ILE A 138 -0.13 -14.45 3.20
N SER A 139 -1.26 -15.08 3.52
CA SER A 139 -2.33 -15.28 2.53
C SER A 139 -2.95 -13.97 2.08
N GLY A 140 -3.12 -13.01 3.00
CA GLY A 140 -3.66 -11.69 2.71
C GLY A 140 -2.78 -10.93 1.72
N LEU A 141 -1.46 -10.98 1.87
CA LEU A 141 -0.52 -10.29 0.98
C LEU A 141 -0.64 -10.74 -0.48
N PHE A 142 -0.83 -12.03 -0.73
CA PHE A 142 -1.04 -12.54 -2.10
C PHE A 142 -2.44 -12.27 -2.67
N ASN A 143 -3.39 -11.80 -1.85
CA ASN A 143 -4.76 -11.50 -2.26
C ASN A 143 -5.08 -10.00 -2.25
N VAL A 144 -4.06 -9.14 -2.18
CA VAL A 144 -4.23 -7.68 -2.26
C VAL A 144 -4.70 -7.25 -3.64
N PHE A 145 -5.51 -6.19 -3.69
CA PHE A 145 -6.01 -5.64 -4.95
C PHE A 145 -6.08 -4.10 -4.97
N LYS A 146 -6.10 -3.46 -3.80
CA LYS A 146 -6.19 -2.00 -3.64
C LYS A 146 -5.36 -1.57 -2.43
N TYR A 147 -4.85 -0.34 -2.45
CA TYR A 147 -4.20 0.26 -1.28
C TYR A 147 -4.65 1.70 -1.07
N GLU A 148 -4.44 2.19 0.15
CA GLU A 148 -4.53 3.60 0.53
C GLU A 148 -3.42 3.87 1.55
N GLY A 149 -2.83 5.07 1.56
CA GLY A 149 -1.77 5.36 2.51
C GLY A 149 -1.14 6.74 2.35
N ASP A 150 -0.21 7.01 3.25
CA ASP A 150 0.65 8.18 3.27
C ASP A 150 2.08 7.74 3.68
N VAL A 151 2.95 8.70 3.96
CA VAL A 151 4.36 8.47 4.33
C VAL A 151 4.52 7.57 5.56
N HIS A 152 3.54 7.55 6.46
CA HIS A 152 3.60 6.86 7.75
C HIS A 152 2.64 5.67 7.86
N ASN A 153 1.56 5.64 7.09
CA ASN A 153 0.48 4.66 7.20
C ASN A 153 0.20 4.02 5.85
N LEU A 154 0.08 2.69 5.82
CA LEU A 154 -0.30 1.94 4.62
C LEU A 154 -1.45 1.01 4.96
N THR A 155 -2.49 1.02 4.14
CA THR A 155 -3.62 0.11 4.23
C THR A 155 -3.72 -0.68 2.94
N LEU A 156 -3.60 -2.00 3.03
CA LEU A 156 -3.77 -2.93 1.93
C LEU A 156 -5.12 -3.63 2.03
N TYR A 157 -5.93 -3.52 0.97
CA TYR A 157 -7.20 -4.23 0.85
C TYR A 157 -6.96 -5.57 0.18
N PHE A 158 -7.47 -6.63 0.78
CA PHE A 158 -7.33 -7.99 0.26
C PHE A 158 -8.65 -8.75 0.28
N LYS A 159 -8.77 -9.73 -0.62
CA LYS A 159 -9.91 -10.64 -0.68
C LYS A 159 -9.68 -11.83 0.24
N ASP A 160 -10.67 -12.11 1.08
CA ASP A 160 -10.75 -13.30 1.92
C ASP A 160 -12.07 -14.01 1.60
N GLY A 161 -12.00 -14.94 0.65
CA GLY A 161 -13.17 -15.51 -0.01
C GLY A 161 -14.02 -14.42 -0.67
N ASN A 162 -15.31 -14.36 -0.30
CA ASN A 162 -16.26 -13.36 -0.81
C ASN A 162 -16.21 -12.03 -0.03
N THR A 163 -15.36 -11.91 0.98
CA THR A 163 -15.26 -10.72 1.82
C THR A 163 -14.03 -9.89 1.49
N THR A 164 -14.10 -8.59 1.78
CA THR A 164 -12.94 -7.70 1.76
C THR A 164 -12.53 -7.39 3.19
N LYS A 165 -11.22 -7.53 3.42
CA LYS A 165 -10.55 -7.18 4.67
C LYS A 165 -9.40 -6.25 4.37
N VAL A 166 -8.84 -5.66 5.42
CA VAL A 166 -7.74 -4.70 5.32
C VAL A 166 -6.61 -5.07 6.27
N MET A 167 -5.38 -4.99 5.78
CA MET A 167 -4.16 -5.01 6.59
C MET A 167 -3.63 -3.58 6.70
N GLY A 168 -3.49 -3.09 7.92
CA GLY A 168 -2.92 -1.78 8.18
C GLY A 168 -1.49 -1.90 8.67
N PHE A 169 -0.63 -0.99 8.24
CA PHE A 169 0.80 -0.94 8.53
C PHE A 169 1.22 0.48 8.91
N THR A 170 2.28 0.55 9.70
CA THR A 170 2.96 1.80 10.03
C THR A 170 4.43 1.70 9.63
N ALA A 171 4.95 2.74 8.98
CA ALA A 171 6.37 2.83 8.65
C ALA A 171 7.20 2.97 9.94
N ARG A 172 8.34 2.28 9.99
CA ARG A 172 9.36 2.43 11.02
C ARG A 172 10.57 3.19 10.52
#